data_AF-A0AAD6PL93-F1
#
_entry.id   AF-A0AAD6PL93-F1
#
_cell.length_a   1.000
_cell.length_b   1.000
_cell.length_c   1.000
_cell.angle_alpha   90.00
_cell.angle_beta   90.00
_cell.angle_gamma   90.00
#
_symmetry.space_group_name_H-M   'P 1'
#
loop_
_entity.id
_entity.type
_entity.pdbx_description
1 polymer ?
#
loop_
_entity_poly.entity_id
_entity_poly.type
_entity_poly.pdbx_seq_one_letter_code
_entity_poly.pdbx_strand_id
1 'polypeptide(L)'
;MAKSMTTNVMAAVIENAIPMLGDVSSVHARQGAGMLISSLVQGLGVELVPFARLLVVPLLRCMSDCDHSVRQSVTRSFAALVPLLPLARGLAPPSGLNEGLARNAEDTQFLEQLLDNSHIDDYKLCTELKVTLRRYQQEGINWLAFLKRFKLHGILCDDMGLGKTLQASAIVASDVAEFRALDTCEDVQPSLIVCPSTLVGHWAFEIEKYIDASLISTLQYSGSAQERICLREQFHKHNVIITSYDVVRKDIDYLGQSLWNYCILDEGHIIKNAKSKITAAVKQLKSQHRLILSGTPIQNNIMDLWSLFDFLMPGFLGTDRQ
;
A
#
# COMPACT_ATOMS: atom_id res chain seq x y z
N MET A 1 -3.10 21.95 28.41
CA MET A 1 -2.23 22.74 27.52
C MET A 1 -2.69 22.70 26.08
N ALA A 2 -2.92 21.53 25.47
CA ALA A 2 -3.42 21.46 24.08
C ALA A 2 -4.78 22.16 23.89
N LYS A 3 -5.78 21.88 24.74
CA LYS A 3 -7.11 22.53 24.70
C LYS A 3 -7.10 24.05 24.85
N SER A 4 -6.06 24.62 25.46
CA SER A 4 -5.95 26.07 25.68
C SER A 4 -5.17 26.78 24.57
N MET A 5 -4.46 26.05 23.71
CA MET A 5 -3.59 26.58 22.65
C MET A 5 -3.68 25.72 21.38
N THR A 6 -4.89 25.33 21.00
CA THR A 6 -5.15 24.32 19.95
C THR A 6 -4.46 24.69 18.63
N THR A 7 -4.53 25.93 18.18
CA THR A 7 -3.90 26.37 16.92
C THR A 7 -2.38 26.22 16.93
N ASN A 8 -1.69 26.65 18.00
CA ASN A 8 -0.24 26.59 18.08
C ASN A 8 0.27 25.15 18.21
N VAL A 9 -0.44 24.32 18.99
CA VAL A 9 -0.10 22.90 19.13
C VAL A 9 -0.29 22.18 17.79
N MET A 10 -1.42 22.42 17.11
CA MET A 10 -1.68 21.79 15.82
C MET A 10 -0.69 22.24 14.73
N ALA A 11 -0.26 23.51 14.74
CA ALA A 11 0.80 23.99 13.85
C ALA A 11 2.09 23.18 14.04
N ALA A 12 2.54 23.02 15.29
CA ALA A 12 3.74 22.23 15.59
C ALA A 12 3.59 20.75 15.21
N VAL A 13 2.39 20.16 15.39
CA VAL A 13 2.09 18.78 14.99
C VAL A 13 2.15 18.61 13.47
N ILE A 14 1.60 19.55 12.72
CA ILE A 14 1.59 19.50 11.26
C ILE A 14 3.01 19.69 10.70
N GLU A 15 3.78 20.62 11.25
CA GLU A 15 5.14 20.90 10.78
C GLU A 15 6.14 19.80 11.17
N ASN A 16 6.00 19.16 12.33
CA ASN A 16 7.02 18.26 12.86
C ASN A 16 6.56 16.80 12.96
N ALA A 17 5.36 16.53 13.48
CA ALA A 17 4.92 15.16 13.73
C ALA A 17 4.38 14.45 12.48
N ILE A 18 3.69 15.17 11.58
CA ILE A 18 3.22 14.57 10.31
C ILE A 18 4.39 14.05 9.46
N PRO A 19 5.49 14.80 9.22
CA PRO A 19 6.64 14.27 8.51
C PRO A 19 7.23 13.01 9.17
N MET A 20 7.25 12.95 10.50
CA MET A 20 7.74 11.80 11.25
C MET A 20 6.89 10.54 11.05
N LEU A 21 5.58 10.66 10.76
CA LEU A 21 4.75 9.50 10.41
C LEU A 21 5.21 8.82 9.12
N GLY A 22 5.78 9.58 8.19
CA GLY A 22 6.26 9.08 6.90
C GLY A 22 7.72 8.64 6.89
N ASP A 23 8.46 8.82 8.00
CA ASP A 23 9.89 8.55 8.08
C ASP A 23 10.17 7.04 8.04
N VAL A 24 10.67 6.55 6.90
CA VAL A 24 10.97 5.12 6.69
C VAL A 24 12.15 4.66 7.55
N SER A 25 13.09 5.56 7.88
CA SER A 25 14.34 5.24 8.57
C SER A 25 14.16 4.90 10.05
N SER A 26 13.13 5.45 10.70
CA SER A 26 12.93 5.32 12.15
C SER A 26 11.52 4.87 12.52
N VAL A 27 11.40 3.59 12.91
CA VAL A 27 10.14 3.03 13.46
C VAL A 27 9.70 3.78 14.72
N HIS A 28 10.64 4.17 15.58
CA HIS A 28 10.34 4.89 16.83
C HIS A 28 9.76 6.29 16.56
N ALA A 29 10.25 6.98 15.54
CA ALA A 29 9.70 8.27 15.12
C ALA A 29 8.23 8.12 14.67
N ARG A 30 7.96 7.11 13.83
CA ARG A 30 6.59 6.81 13.37
C ARG A 30 5.66 6.44 14.53
N GLN A 31 6.14 5.59 15.45
CA GLN A 31 5.38 5.19 16.64
C GLN A 31 5.06 6.39 17.53
N GLY A 32 6.06 7.22 17.84
CA GLY A 32 5.88 8.42 18.67
C GLY A 32 4.90 9.42 18.05
N ALA A 33 5.03 9.68 16.74
CA ALA A 33 4.12 10.54 16.01
C ALA A 33 2.68 9.98 15.99
N GLY A 34 2.52 8.68 15.75
CA GLY A 34 1.23 8.00 15.79
C GLY A 34 0.55 8.08 17.16
N MET A 35 1.30 7.86 18.23
CA MET A 35 0.79 7.96 19.61
C MET A 35 0.41 9.40 19.99
N LEU A 36 1.22 10.38 19.59
CA LEU A 36 0.94 11.80 19.82
C LEU A 36 -0.37 12.21 19.14
N ILE A 37 -0.53 11.88 17.84
CA ILE A 37 -1.74 12.22 17.09
C ILE A 37 -2.94 11.49 17.68
N SER A 38 -2.82 10.22 18.06
CA SER A 38 -3.90 9.48 18.70
C SER A 38 -4.36 10.12 20.02
N SER A 39 -3.40 10.58 20.84
CA SER A 39 -3.69 11.27 22.10
C SER A 39 -4.38 12.63 21.86
N LEU A 40 -3.96 13.37 20.83
CA LEU A 40 -4.58 14.65 20.46
C LEU A 40 -6.01 14.46 19.93
N VAL A 41 -6.22 13.45 19.08
CA VAL A 41 -7.55 13.14 18.54
C VAL A 41 -8.54 12.77 19.64
N GLN A 42 -8.11 11.96 20.61
CA GLN A 42 -8.93 11.61 21.77
C GLN A 42 -9.16 12.82 22.70
N GLY A 43 -8.16 13.69 22.86
CA GLY A 43 -8.23 14.83 23.77
C GLY A 43 -9.04 16.02 23.25
N LEU A 44 -8.94 16.33 21.96
CA LEU A 44 -9.49 17.55 21.35
C LEU A 44 -10.84 17.31 20.66
N GLY A 45 -11.09 16.13 20.10
CA GLY A 45 -12.37 15.77 19.47
C GLY A 45 -12.84 16.81 18.44
N VAL A 46 -13.99 17.44 18.70
CA VAL A 46 -14.62 18.42 17.80
C VAL A 46 -13.74 19.66 17.55
N GLU A 47 -12.83 20.01 18.46
CA GLU A 47 -11.89 21.12 18.25
C GLU A 47 -10.92 20.87 17.07
N LEU A 48 -10.82 19.62 16.59
CA LEU A 48 -10.01 19.26 15.43
C LEU A 48 -10.72 19.44 14.09
N VAL A 49 -12.01 19.79 14.06
CA VAL A 49 -12.75 19.99 12.80
C VAL A 49 -12.01 20.89 11.79
N PRO A 50 -11.43 22.04 12.18
CA PRO A 50 -10.68 22.91 11.25
C PRO A 50 -9.40 22.25 10.69
N PHE A 51 -8.85 21.26 11.39
CA PHE A 51 -7.61 20.56 11.04
C PHE A 51 -7.85 19.19 10.41
N ALA A 52 -9.09 18.69 10.38
CA ALA A 52 -9.41 17.32 10.00
C ALA A 52 -8.88 16.96 8.60
N ARG A 53 -9.01 17.87 7.62
CA ARG A 53 -8.50 17.66 6.26
C ARG A 53 -6.97 17.51 6.20
N LEU A 54 -6.26 18.20 7.08
CA LEU A 54 -4.79 18.18 7.18
C LEU A 54 -4.26 16.90 7.82
N LEU A 55 -5.08 16.23 8.62
CA LEU A 55 -4.71 15.03 9.36
C LEU A 55 -5.14 13.75 8.65
N VAL A 56 -6.30 13.76 7.99
CA VAL A 56 -6.91 12.55 7.41
C VAL A 56 -6.03 11.90 6.36
N VAL A 57 -5.45 12.68 5.44
CA VAL A 57 -4.65 12.12 4.34
C VAL A 57 -3.33 11.54 4.85
N PRO A 58 -2.53 12.24 5.69
CA PRO A 58 -1.35 11.64 6.31
C PRO A 58 -1.66 10.39 7.12
N LEU A 59 -2.77 10.38 7.86
CA LEU A 59 -3.19 9.19 8.61
C LEU A 59 -3.54 8.05 7.67
N LEU A 60 -4.34 8.30 6.64
CA LEU A 60 -4.71 7.27 5.66
C LEU A 60 -3.49 6.59 5.03
N ARG A 61 -2.46 7.37 4.66
CA ARG A 61 -1.18 6.87 4.11
C ARG A 61 -0.41 5.94 5.06
N CYS A 62 -0.67 6.02 6.36
CA CYS A 62 0.02 5.26 7.40
C CYS A 62 -0.84 4.14 8.00
N MET A 63 -2.10 3.99 7.58
CA MET A 63 -2.99 2.91 8.07
C MET A 63 -2.47 1.51 7.72
N SER A 64 -1.58 1.44 6.74
CA SER A 64 -1.00 0.21 6.24
C SER A 64 0.50 0.05 6.50
N ASP A 65 1.07 0.88 7.38
CA ASP A 65 2.47 0.83 7.81
C ASP A 65 2.89 -0.62 8.14
N CYS A 66 4.17 -0.96 7.97
CA CYS A 66 4.68 -2.28 8.31
C CYS A 66 4.61 -2.57 9.82
N ASP A 67 4.70 -1.55 10.67
CA ASP A 67 4.63 -1.67 12.12
C ASP A 67 3.19 -1.69 12.65
N HIS A 68 2.89 -2.68 13.50
CA HIS A 68 1.55 -2.87 14.05
C HIS A 68 1.11 -1.71 14.96
N SER A 69 2.00 -1.18 15.79
CA SER A 69 1.67 -0.12 16.75
C SER A 69 1.36 1.20 16.05
N VAL A 70 2.08 1.50 14.95
CA VAL A 70 1.78 2.63 14.06
C VAL A 70 0.39 2.46 13.45
N ARG A 71 0.12 1.34 12.78
CA ARG A 71 -1.20 1.07 12.16
C ARG A 71 -2.34 1.22 13.16
N GLN A 72 -2.21 0.64 14.35
CA GLN A 72 -3.26 0.70 15.37
C GLN A 72 -3.57 2.14 15.81
N SER A 73 -2.54 2.93 16.07
CA SER A 73 -2.69 4.32 16.52
C SER A 73 -3.28 5.20 15.43
N VAL A 74 -2.81 5.01 14.20
CA VAL A 74 -3.23 5.78 13.03
C VAL A 74 -4.66 5.44 12.61
N THR A 75 -5.02 4.16 12.51
CA THR A 75 -6.36 3.70 12.14
C THR A 75 -7.42 4.19 13.13
N ARG A 76 -7.13 4.15 14.43
CA ARG A 76 -8.02 4.71 15.46
C ARG A 76 -8.22 6.21 15.29
N SER A 77 -7.13 6.94 15.02
CA SER A 77 -7.17 8.39 14.80
C SER A 77 -7.97 8.75 13.55
N PHE A 78 -7.76 8.00 12.47
CA PHE A 78 -8.52 8.15 11.22
C PHE A 78 -10.02 7.90 11.45
N ALA A 79 -10.38 6.79 12.09
CA ALA A 79 -11.78 6.45 12.37
C ALA A 79 -12.52 7.51 13.21
N ALA A 80 -11.81 8.19 14.11
CA ALA A 80 -12.38 9.29 14.90
C ALA A 80 -12.48 10.62 14.12
N LEU A 81 -11.58 10.86 13.15
CA LEU A 81 -11.55 12.09 12.36
C LEU A 81 -12.45 12.07 11.13
N VAL A 82 -12.65 10.91 10.49
CA VAL A 82 -13.47 10.79 9.28
C VAL A 82 -14.91 11.31 9.48
N PRO A 83 -15.62 11.00 10.58
CA PRO A 83 -16.95 11.57 10.83
C PRO A 83 -16.98 13.09 10.97
N LEU A 84 -15.83 13.73 11.22
CA LEU A 84 -15.71 15.18 11.33
C LEU A 84 -15.47 15.87 9.98
N LEU A 85 -15.10 15.12 8.92
CA LEU A 85 -14.84 15.68 7.59
C LEU A 85 -16.04 16.44 6.99
N PRO A 86 -17.30 15.96 7.10
CA PRO A 86 -18.45 16.73 6.62
C PRO A 86 -18.59 18.08 7.32
N LEU A 87 -18.26 18.16 8.61
CA LEU A 87 -18.30 19.41 9.38
C LEU A 87 -17.17 20.37 9.00
N ALA A 88 -16.07 19.83 8.47
CA ALA A 88 -14.96 20.62 7.95
C ALA A 88 -15.23 21.20 6.55
N ARG A 89 -16.31 20.81 5.87
CA ARG A 89 -16.64 21.32 4.52
C ARG A 89 -16.97 22.82 4.56
N GLY A 90 -16.38 23.60 3.66
CA GLY A 90 -16.57 25.05 3.56
C GLY A 90 -15.84 25.90 4.61
N LEU A 91 -15.15 25.31 5.59
CA LEU A 91 -14.32 26.07 6.54
C LEU A 91 -13.02 26.53 5.88
N ALA A 92 -12.63 27.78 6.17
CA ALA A 92 -11.31 28.29 5.84
C ALA A 92 -10.25 27.58 6.71
N PRO A 93 -9.03 27.36 6.18
CA PRO A 93 -7.94 26.83 6.98
C PRO A 93 -7.65 27.76 8.18
N PRO A 94 -7.29 27.22 9.35
CA PRO A 94 -7.06 28.02 10.55
C PRO A 94 -5.90 29.02 10.34
N SER A 95 -6.11 30.26 10.79
CA SER A 95 -5.13 31.35 10.69
C SER A 95 -3.90 31.09 11.56
N GLY A 96 -2.71 31.27 10.99
CA GLY A 96 -1.42 31.09 11.69
C GLY A 96 -0.61 29.85 11.29
N LEU A 97 -1.08 29.06 10.32
CA LEU A 97 -0.26 28.03 9.68
C LEU A 97 0.55 28.66 8.54
N ASN A 98 1.87 28.46 8.52
CA ASN A 98 2.76 28.99 7.48
C ASN A 98 2.39 28.48 6.07
N GLU A 99 2.76 29.25 5.03
CA GLU A 99 2.55 28.96 3.60
C GLU A 99 3.16 27.62 3.10
N GLY A 100 3.90 26.88 3.96
CA GLY A 100 4.34 25.50 3.71
C GLY A 100 3.20 24.46 3.58
N LEU A 101 1.95 24.89 3.76
CA LEU A 101 0.71 24.17 3.48
C LEU A 101 0.44 23.89 1.98
N ALA A 102 1.44 23.99 1.10
CA ALA A 102 1.34 23.52 -0.29
C ALA A 102 0.89 22.04 -0.41
N ARG A 103 1.11 21.24 0.65
CA ARG A 103 0.54 19.88 0.80
C ARG A 103 -0.99 19.84 0.81
N ASN A 104 -1.67 20.95 1.11
CA ASN A 104 -3.13 21.02 1.12
C ASN A 104 -3.74 20.92 -0.27
N ALA A 105 -3.06 21.39 -1.32
CA ALA A 105 -3.58 21.30 -2.67
C ALA A 105 -3.57 19.85 -3.15
N GLU A 106 -2.46 19.14 -2.96
CA GLU A 106 -2.35 17.71 -3.30
C GLU A 106 -3.26 16.84 -2.43
N ASP A 107 -3.35 17.11 -1.13
CA ASP A 107 -4.22 16.35 -0.21
C ASP A 107 -5.72 16.64 -0.47
N THR A 108 -6.08 17.85 -0.93
CA THR A 108 -7.44 18.18 -1.35
C THR A 108 -7.78 17.54 -2.70
N GLN A 109 -6.87 17.64 -3.68
CA GLN A 109 -6.99 16.96 -4.97
C GLN A 109 -7.11 15.45 -4.77
N PHE A 110 -6.34 14.88 -3.85
CA PHE A 110 -6.45 13.48 -3.47
C PHE A 110 -7.84 13.12 -2.93
N LEU A 111 -8.39 13.91 -2.00
CA LEU A 111 -9.72 13.64 -1.45
C LEU A 111 -10.81 13.73 -2.54
N GLU A 112 -10.66 14.62 -3.51
CA GLU A 112 -11.55 14.69 -4.68
C GLU A 112 -11.40 13.45 -5.57
N GLN A 113 -10.17 13.07 -5.93
CA GLN A 113 -9.88 11.86 -6.73
C GLN A 113 -10.28 10.56 -6.03
N LEU A 114 -10.23 10.51 -4.70
CA LEU A 114 -10.68 9.37 -3.90
C LEU A 114 -12.21 9.21 -3.91
N LEU A 115 -12.94 10.34 -3.95
CA LEU A 115 -14.40 10.35 -4.00
C LEU A 115 -14.93 10.16 -5.43
N ASP A 116 -14.18 10.61 -6.43
CA ASP A 116 -14.50 10.47 -7.85
C ASP A 116 -13.31 9.95 -8.66
N ASN A 117 -13.33 8.64 -8.92
CA ASN A 117 -12.30 7.94 -9.70
C ASN A 117 -12.23 8.38 -11.18
N SER A 118 -13.20 9.16 -11.68
CA SER A 118 -13.18 9.64 -13.08
C SER A 118 -12.16 10.75 -13.32
N HIS A 119 -11.61 11.34 -12.24
CA HIS A 119 -10.65 12.44 -12.27
C HIS A 119 -9.21 12.00 -11.91
N ILE A 120 -8.89 10.71 -12.03
CA ILE A 120 -7.52 10.22 -11.82
C ILE A 120 -6.64 10.71 -12.97
N ASP A 121 -5.53 11.37 -12.63
CA ASP A 121 -4.59 11.92 -13.59
C ASP A 121 -3.96 10.80 -14.45
N ASP A 122 -3.68 11.11 -15.71
CA ASP A 122 -2.95 10.21 -16.59
C ASP A 122 -1.53 9.99 -16.07
N TYR A 123 -1.19 8.71 -15.84
CA TYR A 123 0.14 8.33 -15.39
C TYR A 123 0.99 7.88 -16.58
N LYS A 124 2.05 8.65 -16.83
CA LYS A 124 3.06 8.27 -17.82
C LYS A 124 4.05 7.30 -17.19
N LEU A 125 4.05 6.05 -17.67
CA LEU A 125 5.03 5.05 -17.26
C LEU A 125 6.46 5.58 -17.46
N CYS A 126 7.32 5.36 -16.46
CA CYS A 126 8.74 5.69 -16.51
C CYS A 126 9.58 4.67 -17.32
N THR A 127 8.91 3.73 -17.97
CA THR A 127 9.49 2.63 -18.74
C THR A 127 8.68 2.41 -20.01
N GLU A 128 9.38 2.09 -21.09
CA GLU A 128 8.73 1.63 -22.33
C GLU A 128 8.38 0.14 -22.20
N LEU A 129 7.13 -0.19 -22.48
CA LEU A 129 6.69 -1.58 -22.57
C LEU A 129 6.83 -2.06 -24.02
N LYS A 130 7.17 -3.34 -24.22
CA LYS A 130 7.24 -3.97 -25.55
C LYS A 130 5.86 -4.22 -26.18
N VAL A 131 4.80 -3.61 -25.64
CA VAL A 131 3.42 -3.76 -26.06
C VAL A 131 2.68 -2.44 -25.95
N THR A 132 1.79 -2.18 -26.89
CA THR A 132 0.87 -1.04 -26.84
C THR A 132 -0.29 -1.34 -25.90
N LEU A 133 -0.44 -0.51 -24.86
CA LEU A 133 -1.55 -0.62 -23.92
C LEU A 133 -2.87 -0.23 -24.56
N ARG A 134 -3.93 -0.98 -24.26
CA ARG A 134 -5.30 -0.56 -24.56
C ARG A 134 -5.74 0.52 -23.58
N ARG A 135 -6.71 1.36 -23.97
CA ARG A 135 -7.20 2.47 -23.15
C ARG A 135 -7.57 2.05 -21.71
N TYR A 136 -8.36 0.99 -21.56
CA TYR A 136 -8.75 0.51 -20.23
C TYR A 136 -7.57 -0.03 -19.40
N GLN A 137 -6.51 -0.54 -20.05
CA GLN A 137 -5.30 -0.98 -19.36
C GLN A 137 -4.49 0.20 -18.84
N GLN A 138 -4.44 1.28 -19.62
CA GLN A 138 -3.86 2.55 -19.18
C GLN A 138 -4.67 3.14 -18.03
N GLU A 139 -5.99 3.15 -18.10
CA GLU A 139 -6.86 3.59 -17.00
C GLU A 139 -6.63 2.75 -15.73
N GLY A 140 -6.50 1.43 -15.85
CA GLY A 140 -6.13 0.56 -14.73
C GLY A 140 -4.75 0.87 -14.15
N ILE A 141 -3.76 1.17 -14.99
CA ILE A 141 -2.42 1.60 -14.55
C ILE A 141 -2.46 2.97 -13.87
N ASN A 142 -3.26 3.92 -14.38
CA ASN A 142 -3.46 5.22 -13.75
C ASN A 142 -4.01 5.04 -12.33
N TRP A 143 -4.99 4.14 -12.15
CA TRP A 143 -5.52 3.80 -10.83
C TRP A 143 -4.48 3.16 -9.92
N LEU A 144 -3.67 2.22 -10.44
CA LEU A 144 -2.58 1.61 -9.66
C LEU A 144 -1.51 2.65 -9.25
N ALA A 145 -1.19 3.59 -10.14
CA ALA A 145 -0.27 4.69 -9.85
C ALA A 145 -0.85 5.67 -8.81
N PHE A 146 -2.15 5.95 -8.88
CA PHE A 146 -2.86 6.69 -7.84
C PHE A 146 -2.73 6.00 -6.48
N LEU A 147 -3.01 4.69 -6.40
CA LEU A 147 -2.84 3.94 -5.15
C LEU A 147 -1.41 4.03 -4.62
N LYS A 148 -0.41 3.85 -5.50
CA LYS A 148 1.00 3.99 -5.16
C LYS A 148 1.31 5.37 -4.59
N ARG A 149 0.96 6.44 -5.32
CA ARG A 149 1.22 7.85 -4.94
C ARG A 149 0.71 8.16 -3.55
N PHE A 150 -0.43 7.58 -3.18
CA PHE A 150 -1.08 7.81 -1.89
C PHE A 150 -0.88 6.68 -0.87
N LYS A 151 0.07 5.77 -1.11
CA LYS A 151 0.38 4.61 -0.24
C LYS A 151 -0.86 3.78 0.13
N LEU A 152 -1.83 3.75 -0.77
CA LEU A 152 -3.03 2.93 -0.67
C LEU A 152 -2.78 1.54 -1.24
N HIS A 153 -3.75 0.67 -1.00
CA HIS A 153 -3.75 -0.71 -1.44
C HIS A 153 -5.07 -1.00 -2.14
N GLY A 154 -5.06 -1.97 -3.04
CA GLY A 154 -6.21 -2.19 -3.92
C GLY A 154 -6.47 -3.65 -4.24
N ILE A 155 -7.68 -3.87 -4.74
CA ILE A 155 -8.07 -5.11 -5.40
C ILE A 155 -8.38 -4.76 -6.85
N LEU A 156 -7.55 -5.21 -7.79
CA LEU A 156 -7.83 -5.08 -9.21
C LEU A 156 -8.78 -6.20 -9.63
N CYS A 157 -10.04 -5.80 -9.87
CA CYS A 157 -11.16 -6.71 -10.07
C CYS A 157 -11.54 -6.93 -11.54
N ASP A 158 -10.63 -6.62 -12.47
CA ASP A 158 -10.87 -6.78 -13.90
C ASP A 158 -11.21 -8.23 -14.26
N ASP A 159 -12.07 -8.41 -15.27
CA ASP A 159 -12.41 -9.72 -15.81
C ASP A 159 -11.19 -10.49 -16.33
N MET A 160 -11.34 -11.82 -16.40
CA MET A 160 -10.31 -12.69 -16.97
C MET A 160 -10.04 -12.29 -18.43
N GLY A 161 -8.75 -12.18 -18.80
CA GLY A 161 -8.34 -11.79 -20.15
C GLY A 161 -8.17 -10.28 -20.39
N LEU A 162 -8.51 -9.42 -19.43
CA LEU A 162 -8.26 -7.97 -19.55
C LEU A 162 -6.78 -7.57 -19.32
N GLY A 163 -5.93 -8.51 -18.92
CA GLY A 163 -4.48 -8.28 -18.78
C GLY A 163 -4.06 -7.70 -17.43
N LYS A 164 -4.68 -8.16 -16.34
CA LYS A 164 -4.29 -7.83 -14.96
C LYS A 164 -2.79 -8.04 -14.70
N THR A 165 -2.23 -9.14 -15.20
CA THR A 165 -0.80 -9.47 -15.11
C THR A 165 0.06 -8.38 -15.74
N LEU A 166 -0.29 -7.91 -16.94
CA LEU A 166 0.41 -6.83 -17.63
C LEU A 166 0.31 -5.51 -16.84
N GLN A 167 -0.88 -5.11 -16.40
CA GLN A 167 -1.08 -3.87 -15.65
C GLN A 167 -0.28 -3.88 -14.33
N ALA A 168 -0.34 -4.98 -13.58
CA ALA A 168 0.38 -5.14 -12.32
C ALA A 168 1.90 -5.19 -12.52
N SER A 169 2.37 -5.84 -13.58
CA SER A 169 3.81 -5.86 -13.91
C SER A 169 4.30 -4.49 -14.37
N ALA A 170 3.49 -3.73 -15.11
CA ALA A 170 3.82 -2.40 -15.59
C ALA A 170 4.01 -1.41 -14.44
N ILE A 171 3.13 -1.42 -13.43
CA ILE A 171 3.29 -0.52 -12.28
C ILE A 171 4.53 -0.86 -11.44
N VAL A 172 4.84 -2.15 -11.25
CA VAL A 172 6.07 -2.58 -10.56
C VAL A 172 7.31 -2.17 -11.34
N ALA A 173 7.30 -2.33 -12.66
CA ALA A 173 8.41 -1.91 -13.52
C ALA A 173 8.62 -0.39 -13.48
N SER A 174 7.54 0.39 -13.55
CA SER A 174 7.59 1.84 -13.45
C SER A 174 8.14 2.30 -12.10
N ASP A 175 7.74 1.63 -11.02
CA ASP A 175 8.23 1.91 -9.68
C ASP A 175 9.74 1.65 -9.54
N VAL A 176 10.22 0.51 -10.03
CA VAL A 176 11.67 0.21 -10.07
C VAL A 176 12.43 1.23 -10.92
N ALA A 177 11.86 1.68 -12.04
CA ALA A 177 12.48 2.69 -12.90
C ALA A 177 12.60 4.06 -12.20
N GLU A 178 11.55 4.48 -11.48
CA GLU A 178 11.56 5.72 -10.71
C GLU A 178 12.63 5.69 -9.61
N PHE A 179 12.72 4.60 -8.85
CA PHE A 179 13.75 4.47 -7.80
C PHE A 179 15.17 4.53 -8.37
N ARG A 180 15.42 3.89 -9.51
CA ARG A 180 16.74 3.96 -10.18
C ARG A 180 17.07 5.36 -10.69
N ALA A 181 16.07 6.13 -11.11
CA ALA A 181 16.26 7.50 -11.58
C ALA A 181 16.58 8.49 -10.45
N LEU A 182 16.20 8.17 -9.20
CA LEU A 182 16.43 9.03 -8.03
C LEU A 182 17.87 8.98 -7.50
N ASP A 183 18.74 8.12 -8.05
CA ASP A 183 20.18 7.97 -7.73
C ASP A 183 20.47 7.92 -6.21
N THR A 184 19.51 7.42 -5.43
CA THR A 184 19.69 7.19 -4.00
C THR A 184 20.52 5.92 -3.81
N CYS A 185 21.56 5.97 -2.97
CA CYS A 185 22.40 4.80 -2.63
C CYS A 185 21.66 3.68 -1.86
N GLU A 186 20.33 3.72 -1.75
CA GLU A 186 19.52 2.69 -1.12
C GLU A 186 19.11 1.64 -2.15
N ASP A 187 19.41 0.36 -1.85
CA ASP A 187 18.93 -0.76 -2.66
C ASP A 187 17.40 -0.84 -2.61
N VAL A 188 16.78 -0.88 -3.79
CA VAL A 188 15.34 -1.07 -3.93
C VAL A 188 14.97 -2.45 -3.39
N GLN A 189 14.09 -2.48 -2.38
CA GLN A 189 13.56 -3.74 -1.86
C GLN A 189 12.88 -4.52 -3.00
N PRO A 190 13.06 -5.85 -3.10
CA PRO A 190 12.44 -6.63 -4.15
C PRO A 190 10.91 -6.65 -3.98
N SER A 191 10.21 -6.86 -5.09
CA SER A 191 8.76 -7.09 -5.13
C SER A 191 8.46 -8.58 -5.11
N LEU A 192 7.40 -8.98 -4.41
CA LEU A 192 6.94 -10.36 -4.28
C LEU A 192 5.61 -10.56 -5.00
N ILE A 193 5.56 -11.54 -5.89
CA ILE A 193 4.35 -11.98 -6.57
C ILE A 193 4.01 -13.38 -6.07
N VAL A 194 2.82 -13.53 -5.48
CA VAL A 194 2.30 -14.80 -4.97
C VAL A 194 1.13 -15.22 -5.83
N CYS A 195 1.25 -16.38 -6.48
CA CYS A 195 0.24 -16.89 -7.40
C CYS A 195 -0.03 -18.39 -7.16
N PRO A 196 -1.05 -18.99 -7.78
CA PRO A 196 -1.17 -20.44 -7.88
C PRO A 196 0.13 -21.06 -8.46
N SER A 197 0.52 -22.25 -8.00
CA SER A 197 1.76 -22.90 -8.44
C SER A 197 1.85 -23.10 -9.96
N THR A 198 0.71 -23.26 -10.62
CA THR A 198 0.58 -23.40 -12.07
C THR A 198 0.86 -22.10 -12.84
N LEU A 199 0.77 -20.94 -12.18
CA LEU A 199 0.92 -19.62 -12.80
C LEU A 199 2.31 -18.99 -12.57
N VAL A 200 3.18 -19.62 -11.76
CA VAL A 200 4.54 -19.09 -11.48
C VAL A 200 5.33 -18.88 -12.78
N GLY A 201 5.37 -19.90 -13.65
CA GLY A 201 6.05 -19.79 -14.95
C GLY A 201 5.36 -18.81 -15.91
N HIS A 202 4.03 -18.70 -15.85
CA HIS A 202 3.28 -17.76 -16.67
C HIS A 202 3.61 -16.30 -16.33
N TRP A 203 3.68 -15.98 -15.03
CA TRP A 203 4.10 -14.65 -14.56
C TRP A 203 5.51 -14.29 -15.01
N ALA A 204 6.46 -15.23 -14.86
CA ALA A 204 7.83 -15.01 -15.32
C ALA A 204 7.88 -14.72 -16.82
N PHE A 205 7.18 -15.53 -17.62
CA PHE A 205 7.11 -15.38 -19.07
C PHE A 205 6.48 -14.04 -19.50
N GLU A 206 5.35 -13.63 -18.90
CA GLU A 206 4.70 -12.35 -19.22
C GLU A 206 5.60 -11.16 -18.93
N ILE A 207 6.29 -11.17 -17.78
CA ILE A 207 7.21 -10.09 -17.40
C ILE A 207 8.36 -10.00 -18.41
N GLU A 208 9.02 -11.12 -18.72
CA GLU A 208 10.13 -11.16 -19.68
C GLU A 208 9.72 -10.75 -21.10
N LYS A 209 8.48 -11.07 -21.48
CA LYS A 209 7.91 -10.74 -22.78
C LYS A 209 7.63 -9.24 -22.93
N TYR A 210 7.09 -8.60 -21.89
CA TYR A 210 6.58 -7.23 -21.99
C TYR A 210 7.52 -6.16 -21.44
N ILE A 211 8.43 -6.53 -20.54
CA ILE A 211 9.34 -5.61 -19.86
C ILE A 211 10.79 -5.91 -20.27
N ASP A 212 11.65 -4.90 -20.23
CA ASP A 212 13.07 -5.08 -20.55
C ASP A 212 13.84 -5.75 -19.39
N ALA A 213 14.73 -6.68 -19.72
CA ALA A 213 15.51 -7.43 -18.75
C ALA A 213 16.56 -6.56 -18.01
N SER A 214 16.95 -5.42 -18.59
CA SER A 214 17.77 -4.43 -17.89
C SER A 214 17.02 -3.79 -16.73
N LEU A 215 15.69 -3.71 -16.80
CA LEU A 215 14.85 -3.09 -15.79
C LEU A 215 14.37 -4.11 -14.75
N ILE A 216 13.74 -5.20 -15.18
CA ILE A 216 13.19 -6.23 -14.29
C ILE A 216 13.92 -7.56 -14.48
N SER A 217 14.35 -8.14 -13.37
CA SER A 217 14.94 -9.47 -13.28
C SER A 217 14.10 -10.32 -12.33
N THR A 218 13.54 -11.40 -12.87
CA THR A 218 12.60 -12.29 -12.19
C THR A 218 13.32 -13.51 -11.62
N LEU A 219 12.95 -13.92 -10.39
CA LEU A 219 13.38 -15.18 -9.80
C LEU A 219 12.15 -16.04 -9.47
N GLN A 220 12.11 -17.24 -10.01
CA GLN A 220 11.07 -18.22 -9.69
C GLN A 220 11.44 -18.96 -8.39
N TYR A 221 10.93 -18.48 -7.26
CA TYR A 221 11.12 -19.09 -5.96
C TYR A 221 10.15 -20.26 -5.75
N SER A 222 10.48 -21.39 -6.37
CA SER A 222 9.70 -22.63 -6.31
C SER A 222 10.62 -23.86 -6.26
N GLY A 223 10.05 -25.07 -6.23
CA GLY A 223 10.82 -26.31 -6.18
C GLY A 223 10.94 -26.92 -4.78
N SER A 224 11.91 -27.82 -4.61
CA SER A 224 12.15 -28.55 -3.36
C SER A 224 12.69 -27.64 -2.25
N ALA A 225 12.66 -28.10 -0.98
CA ALA A 225 13.17 -27.29 0.13
C ALA A 225 14.67 -26.97 -0.02
N GLN A 226 15.46 -27.91 -0.56
CA GLN A 226 16.90 -27.71 -0.80
C GLN A 226 17.15 -26.70 -1.92
N GLU A 227 16.44 -26.81 -3.04
CA GLU A 227 16.53 -25.84 -4.14
C GLU A 227 16.19 -24.43 -3.66
N ARG A 228 15.13 -24.29 -2.86
CA ARG A 228 14.73 -22.99 -2.31
C ARG A 228 15.79 -22.38 -1.40
N ILE A 229 16.51 -23.17 -0.61
CA ILE A 229 17.62 -22.65 0.21
C ILE A 229 18.70 -22.03 -0.69
N CYS A 230 19.08 -22.70 -1.79
CA CYS A 230 20.05 -22.17 -2.75
C CYS A 230 19.53 -20.90 -3.46
N LEU A 231 18.24 -20.84 -3.78
CA LEU A 231 17.64 -19.67 -4.43
C LEU A 231 17.64 -18.42 -3.54
N ARG A 232 17.59 -18.57 -2.21
CA ARG A 232 17.64 -17.44 -1.26
C ARG A 232 18.91 -16.62 -1.41
N GLU A 233 20.03 -17.25 -1.74
CA GLU A 233 21.31 -16.57 -1.98
C GLU A 233 21.24 -15.63 -3.19
N GLN A 234 20.28 -15.81 -4.09
CA GLN A 234 20.13 -15.02 -5.31
C GLN A 234 19.11 -13.89 -5.19
N PHE A 235 18.45 -13.72 -4.04
CA PHE A 235 17.40 -12.70 -3.85
C PHE A 235 17.92 -11.29 -4.12
N HIS A 236 19.15 -10.98 -3.71
CA HIS A 236 19.76 -9.67 -3.92
C HIS A 236 20.06 -9.34 -5.39
N LYS A 237 20.05 -10.34 -6.29
CA LYS A 237 20.33 -10.15 -7.73
C LYS A 237 19.08 -9.86 -8.54
N HIS A 238 17.90 -10.08 -7.96
CA HIS A 238 16.63 -10.01 -8.66
C HIS A 238 15.73 -9.00 -7.95
N ASN A 239 14.93 -8.25 -8.70
CA ASN A 239 14.01 -7.26 -8.14
C ASN A 239 12.56 -7.74 -8.10
N VAL A 240 12.24 -8.86 -8.74
CA VAL A 240 10.92 -9.49 -8.66
C VAL A 240 11.08 -10.97 -8.31
N ILE A 241 10.50 -11.38 -7.20
CA ILE A 241 10.45 -12.77 -6.76
C ILE A 241 9.04 -13.31 -6.98
N ILE A 242 8.91 -14.43 -7.70
CA ILE A 242 7.63 -15.06 -8.01
C ILE A 242 7.57 -16.39 -7.28
N THR A 243 6.53 -16.60 -6.48
CA THR A 243 6.37 -17.78 -5.63
C THR A 243 4.92 -18.24 -5.60
N SER A 244 4.67 -19.44 -5.07
CA SER A 244 3.33 -19.95 -4.86
C SER A 244 2.83 -19.76 -3.43
N TYR A 245 1.51 -19.74 -3.26
CA TYR A 245 0.87 -19.72 -1.92
C TYR A 245 1.36 -20.84 -1.01
N ASP A 246 1.60 -22.05 -1.56
CA ASP A 246 2.10 -23.19 -0.81
C ASP A 246 3.53 -22.99 -0.31
N VAL A 247 4.38 -22.38 -1.14
CA VAL A 247 5.76 -22.07 -0.76
C VAL A 247 5.77 -20.97 0.29
N VAL A 248 4.94 -19.92 0.15
CA VAL A 248 4.79 -18.88 1.18
C VAL A 248 4.42 -19.50 2.52
N ARG A 249 3.44 -20.41 2.55
CA ARG A 249 3.06 -21.11 3.79
C ARG A 249 4.21 -21.90 4.43
N LYS A 250 5.05 -22.55 3.62
CA LYS A 250 6.15 -23.40 4.11
C LYS A 250 7.36 -22.60 4.57
N ASP A 251 7.62 -21.47 3.92
CA ASP A 251 8.85 -20.69 4.09
C ASP A 251 8.57 -19.31 4.72
N ILE A 252 7.41 -19.13 5.37
CA ILE A 252 7.00 -17.84 5.92
C ILE A 252 7.97 -17.31 6.98
N ASP A 253 8.60 -18.22 7.74
CA ASP A 253 9.59 -17.85 8.76
C ASP A 253 10.76 -17.06 8.16
N TYR A 254 11.11 -17.31 6.89
CA TYR A 254 12.11 -16.56 6.16
C TYR A 254 11.50 -15.35 5.43
N LEU A 255 10.45 -15.57 4.64
CA LEU A 255 9.86 -14.52 3.80
C LEU A 255 9.20 -13.38 4.59
N GLY A 256 8.73 -13.63 5.82
CA GLY A 256 8.15 -12.64 6.72
C GLY A 256 9.19 -11.78 7.47
N GLN A 257 10.47 -12.17 7.42
CA GLN A 257 11.57 -11.35 7.94
C GLN A 257 12.01 -10.28 6.93
N SER A 258 11.88 -10.57 5.64
CA SER A 258 12.17 -9.63 4.56
C SER A 258 11.12 -8.52 4.45
N LEU A 259 11.56 -7.33 4.07
CA LEU A 259 10.69 -6.24 3.66
C LEU A 259 10.56 -6.27 2.14
N TRP A 260 9.33 -6.21 1.64
CA TRP A 260 9.04 -6.23 0.21
C TRP A 260 8.59 -4.84 -0.23
N ASN A 261 8.89 -4.48 -1.47
CA ASN A 261 8.35 -3.26 -2.06
C ASN A 261 6.86 -3.47 -2.40
N TYR A 262 6.56 -4.27 -3.43
CA TYR A 262 5.20 -4.76 -3.68
C TYR A 262 5.00 -6.17 -3.12
N CYS A 263 3.78 -6.45 -2.66
CA CYS A 263 3.26 -7.81 -2.49
C CYS A 263 1.96 -7.95 -3.30
N ILE A 264 2.03 -8.72 -4.38
CA ILE A 264 0.92 -8.94 -5.32
C ILE A 264 0.39 -10.36 -5.12
N LEU A 265 -0.91 -10.47 -4.87
CA LEU A 265 -1.62 -11.74 -4.77
C LEU A 265 -2.44 -11.98 -6.03
N ASP A 266 -1.99 -12.90 -6.87
CA ASP A 266 -2.78 -13.37 -7.99
C ASP A 266 -3.79 -14.43 -7.54
N GLU A 267 -5.00 -14.40 -8.10
CA GLU A 267 -6.15 -15.17 -7.62
C GLU A 267 -6.36 -15.03 -6.10
N GLY A 268 -6.36 -13.78 -5.60
CA GLY A 268 -6.38 -13.52 -4.15
C GLY A 268 -7.63 -14.02 -3.41
N HIS A 269 -8.67 -14.48 -4.12
CA HIS A 269 -9.79 -15.20 -3.51
C HIS A 269 -9.35 -16.46 -2.74
N ILE A 270 -8.13 -16.98 -2.97
CA ILE A 270 -7.52 -18.07 -2.20
C ILE A 270 -7.39 -17.73 -0.71
N ILE A 271 -7.16 -16.47 -0.35
CA ILE A 271 -6.99 -16.05 1.05
C ILE A 271 -8.29 -15.64 1.76
N LYS A 272 -9.47 -15.90 1.15
CA LYS A 272 -10.78 -15.53 1.70
C LYS A 272 -11.06 -16.09 3.10
N ASN A 273 -10.54 -17.28 3.42
CA ASN A 273 -10.71 -17.87 4.74
C ASN A 273 -9.59 -17.42 5.70
N ALA A 274 -9.92 -16.47 6.59
CA ALA A 274 -9.02 -15.93 7.59
C ALA A 274 -8.35 -16.99 8.50
N LYS A 275 -9.01 -18.13 8.75
CA LYS A 275 -8.51 -19.20 9.62
C LYS A 275 -7.54 -20.15 8.91
N SER A 276 -7.36 -20.00 7.60
CA SER A 276 -6.49 -20.88 6.84
C SER A 276 -5.02 -20.62 7.15
N LYS A 277 -4.20 -21.68 7.19
CA LYS A 277 -2.73 -21.54 7.37
C LYS A 277 -2.09 -20.74 6.25
N ILE A 278 -2.66 -20.77 5.04
CA ILE A 278 -2.17 -19.99 3.89
C ILE A 278 -2.42 -18.49 4.15
N THR A 279 -3.65 -18.12 4.50
CA THR A 279 -4.00 -16.72 4.81
C THR A 279 -3.17 -16.18 5.96
N ALA A 280 -3.03 -16.95 7.04
CA ALA A 280 -2.20 -16.57 8.18
C ALA A 280 -0.72 -16.36 7.80
N ALA A 281 -0.19 -17.16 6.88
CA ALA A 281 1.18 -16.98 6.39
C ALA A 281 1.29 -15.75 5.48
N VAL A 282 0.40 -15.59 4.50
CA VAL A 282 0.41 -14.45 3.56
C VAL A 282 0.29 -13.11 4.30
N LYS A 283 -0.54 -13.03 5.35
CA LYS A 283 -0.70 -11.83 6.18
C LYS A 283 0.53 -11.46 7.03
N GLN A 284 1.50 -12.35 7.19
CA GLN A 284 2.77 -12.06 7.87
C GLN A 284 3.79 -11.37 6.96
N LEU A 285 3.55 -11.34 5.64
CA LEU A 285 4.42 -10.65 4.70
C LEU A 285 4.36 -9.13 4.92
N LYS A 286 5.53 -8.51 5.01
CA LYS A 286 5.68 -7.06 5.21
C LYS A 286 5.97 -6.42 3.86
N SER A 287 5.10 -5.54 3.38
CA SER A 287 5.33 -4.82 2.13
C SER A 287 4.89 -3.36 2.21
N GLN A 288 5.50 -2.52 1.36
CA GLN A 288 5.12 -1.12 1.23
C GLN A 288 3.81 -0.96 0.45
N HIS A 289 3.64 -1.73 -0.62
CA HIS A 289 2.44 -1.76 -1.44
C HIS A 289 1.85 -3.18 -1.46
N ARG A 290 0.52 -3.27 -1.41
CA ARG A 290 -0.24 -4.52 -1.49
C ARG A 290 -1.29 -4.43 -2.58
N LEU A 291 -1.34 -5.46 -3.42
CA LEU A 291 -2.31 -5.56 -4.50
C LEU A 291 -2.89 -6.97 -4.54
N ILE A 292 -4.21 -7.07 -4.67
CA ILE A 292 -4.88 -8.34 -4.96
C ILE A 292 -5.40 -8.28 -6.40
N LEU A 293 -5.17 -9.33 -7.16
CA LEU A 293 -5.74 -9.53 -8.49
C LEU A 293 -6.79 -10.64 -8.37
N SER A 294 -8.02 -10.36 -8.77
CA SER A 294 -9.08 -11.37 -8.77
C SER A 294 -10.19 -11.01 -9.75
N GLY A 295 -10.63 -11.95 -10.59
CA GLY A 295 -11.84 -11.75 -11.39
C GLY A 295 -13.14 -11.92 -10.60
N THR A 296 -13.09 -12.44 -9.38
CA THR A 296 -14.28 -12.69 -8.54
C THR A 296 -14.01 -12.30 -7.09
N PRO A 297 -13.95 -10.99 -6.78
CA PRO A 297 -13.56 -10.51 -5.46
C PRO A 297 -14.53 -10.94 -4.35
N ILE A 298 -15.82 -11.10 -4.67
CA ILE A 298 -16.88 -11.49 -3.72
C ILE A 298 -17.66 -12.64 -4.35
N GLN A 299 -17.60 -13.82 -3.71
CA GLN A 299 -18.39 -14.97 -4.16
C GLN A 299 -19.60 -15.19 -3.24
N ASN A 300 -19.44 -15.22 -1.91
CA ASN A 300 -20.50 -15.75 -1.04
C ASN A 300 -20.68 -15.09 0.35
N ASN A 301 -19.66 -14.46 0.96
CA ASN A 301 -19.77 -13.96 2.34
C ASN A 301 -19.01 -12.63 2.57
N ILE A 302 -19.58 -11.72 3.37
CA ILE A 302 -18.91 -10.49 3.84
C ILE A 302 -17.61 -10.83 4.58
N MET A 303 -17.55 -11.97 5.26
CA MET A 303 -16.33 -12.46 5.91
C MET A 303 -15.17 -12.74 4.92
N ASP A 304 -15.49 -13.11 3.68
CA ASP A 304 -14.47 -13.31 2.64
C ASP A 304 -13.81 -11.96 2.33
N LEU A 305 -14.62 -10.91 2.19
CA LEU A 305 -14.15 -9.54 1.95
C LEU A 305 -13.32 -9.02 3.12
N TRP A 306 -13.76 -9.27 4.36
CA TRP A 306 -13.00 -8.91 5.56
C TRP A 306 -11.58 -9.48 5.53
N SER A 307 -11.43 -10.76 5.14
CA SER A 307 -10.11 -11.39 5.09
C SER A 307 -9.18 -10.74 4.05
N LEU A 308 -9.73 -10.35 2.89
CA LEU A 308 -8.98 -9.64 1.85
C LEU A 308 -8.54 -8.25 2.32
N PHE A 309 -9.46 -7.48 2.93
CA PHE A 309 -9.15 -6.15 3.45
C PHE A 309 -8.17 -6.19 4.62
N ASP A 310 -8.23 -7.23 5.46
CA ASP A 310 -7.26 -7.40 6.54
C ASP A 310 -5.86 -7.74 6.01
N PHE A 311 -5.73 -8.34 4.83
CA PHE A 311 -4.42 -8.42 4.16
C PHE A 311 -3.95 -7.04 3.66
N LEU A 312 -4.82 -6.28 2.98
CA LEU A 312 -4.46 -4.98 2.42
C LEU A 312 -4.12 -3.98 3.53
N MET A 313 -5.02 -3.80 4.48
CA MET A 313 -4.96 -2.82 5.57
C MET A 313 -5.27 -3.53 6.92
N PRO A 314 -4.27 -4.19 7.53
CA PRO A 314 -4.48 -4.95 8.75
C PRO A 314 -5.03 -4.08 9.89
N GLY A 315 -6.13 -4.52 10.50
CA GLY A 315 -6.80 -3.82 11.59
C GLY A 315 -7.73 -2.66 11.17
N PHE A 316 -7.88 -2.37 9.86
CA PHE A 316 -8.80 -1.35 9.37
C PHE A 316 -10.27 -1.63 9.75
N LEU A 317 -10.71 -2.86 9.52
CA LEU A 317 -12.07 -3.32 9.82
C LEU A 317 -12.21 -3.87 11.25
N GLY A 318 -11.22 -3.65 12.12
CA GLY A 318 -11.18 -4.23 13.46
C GLY A 318 -10.84 -5.73 13.46
N THR A 319 -11.06 -6.38 14.60
CA THR A 319 -10.83 -7.82 14.78
C THR A 319 -12.06 -8.63 14.38
N ASP A 320 -11.88 -9.90 13.98
CA ASP A 320 -12.91 -10.92 13.64
C ASP A 320 -13.99 -11.18 14.73
N ARG A 321 -14.05 -10.37 15.80
CA ARG A 321 -14.94 -10.52 16.97
C ARG A 321 -15.70 -9.23 17.33
N GLN A 322 -15.88 -8.30 16.40
CA GLN A 322 -16.75 -7.13 16.60
C GLN A 322 -17.93 -7.15 15.64
#